data_AF-A0A7C6KT29-F1
#
_entry.id   AF-A0A7C6KT29-F1
#
_cell.length_a   1.000
_cell.length_b   1.000
_cell.length_c   1.000
_cell.angle_alpha   90.00
_cell.angle_beta   90.00
_cell.angle_gamma   90.00
#
_symmetry.space_group_name_H-M   'P 1'
#
loop_
_entity.id
_entity.type
_entity.pdbx_description
1 polymer ?
#
loop_
_entity_poly.entity_id
_entity_poly.type
_entity_poly.pdbx_seq_one_letter_code
_entity_poly.pdbx_strand_id
1 'polypeptide(L)'
;MFFELLLSLSLRFFLFDFILFKGIREYLQKKGYFFRKLFNCPFCQGFWCGLGVFFFYHPVTFTWQSLLTWLSFGFVSAYLGLAAAVILHPLIQKYERDSGMPLQ
;
A
#
# COMPACT_ATOMS: atom_id res chain seq x y z
N MET A 1 -3.86 -15.70 -6.92
CA MET A 1 -4.02 -14.27 -7.26
C MET A 1 -5.00 -13.51 -6.36
N PHE A 2 -6.24 -13.96 -6.12
CA PHE A 2 -7.17 -13.23 -5.24
C PHE A 2 -6.63 -13.04 -3.81
N PHE A 3 -6.10 -14.10 -3.19
CA PHE A 3 -5.45 -14.03 -1.88
C PHE A 3 -4.24 -13.09 -1.85
N GLU A 4 -3.45 -13.04 -2.92
CA GLU A 4 -2.29 -12.14 -3.04
C GLU A 4 -2.74 -10.67 -3.09
N LEU A 5 -3.84 -10.37 -3.79
CA LEU A 5 -4.41 -9.03 -3.85
C LEU A 5 -4.97 -8.58 -2.49
N LEU A 6 -5.68 -9.47 -1.79
CA LEU A 6 -6.14 -9.24 -0.42
C LEU A 6 -4.97 -8.99 0.52
N LEU A 7 -3.93 -9.83 0.46
CA LEU A 7 -2.76 -9.71 1.31
C LEU A 7 -2.01 -8.41 1.01
N SER A 8 -1.89 -8.01 -0.26
CA SER A 8 -1.36 -6.71 -0.66
C SER A 8 -2.17 -5.55 -0.08
N LEU A 9 -3.50 -5.65 -0.08
CA LEU A 9 -4.39 -4.61 0.47
C LEU A 9 -4.23 -4.50 1.99
N SER A 10 -4.21 -5.64 2.68
CA SER A 10 -3.99 -5.72 4.13
C SER A 10 -2.61 -5.20 4.51
N LEU A 11 -1.57 -5.54 3.74
CA LEU A 11 -0.21 -5.05 3.96
C LEU A 11 -0.14 -3.52 3.79
N ARG A 12 -0.81 -2.99 2.76
CA ARG A 12 -0.91 -1.54 2.55
C ARG A 12 -1.54 -0.87 3.77
N PHE A 13 -2.70 -1.35 4.20
CA PHE A 13 -3.39 -0.80 5.37
C PHE A 13 -2.51 -0.87 6.63
N PHE A 14 -1.86 -2.01 6.86
CA PHE A 14 -1.02 -2.21 8.05
C PHE A 14 0.23 -1.32 8.07
N LEU A 15 0.91 -1.14 6.94
CA LEU A 15 2.13 -0.34 6.87
C LEU A 15 1.86 1.16 6.75
N PHE A 16 0.79 1.54 6.04
CA PHE A 16 0.55 2.91 5.62
C PHE A 16 -0.67 3.58 6.26
N ASP A 17 -1.60 2.86 6.85
CA ASP A 17 -2.74 3.47 7.54
C ASP A 17 -2.66 3.24 9.06
N PHE A 18 -2.01 2.15 9.51
CA PHE A 18 -1.93 1.82 10.93
C PHE A 18 -1.02 2.78 11.74
N ILE A 19 -1.51 3.17 12.93
CA ILE A 19 -0.90 4.20 13.79
C ILE A 19 0.50 3.81 14.31
N LEU A 20 0.72 2.52 14.54
CA LEU A 20 1.96 2.00 15.11
C LEU A 20 3.19 2.37 14.24
N PHE A 21 3.00 2.47 12.93
CA PHE A 21 4.06 2.78 11.97
C PHE A 21 4.21 4.28 11.67
N LYS A 22 3.46 5.16 12.34
CA LYS A 22 3.51 6.60 12.09
C LYS A 22 4.92 7.18 12.29
N GLY A 23 5.57 6.88 13.42
CA GLY A 23 6.93 7.35 13.70
C GLY A 23 7.97 6.85 12.68
N ILE A 24 7.82 5.60 12.22
CA ILE A 24 8.67 5.03 11.18
C ILE A 24 8.43 5.74 9.83
N ARG A 25 7.17 6.01 9.47
CA ARG A 25 6.83 6.76 8.25
C ARG A 25 7.41 8.15 8.24
N GLU A 26 7.23 8.92 9.32
CA GLU A 26 7.76 10.27 9.42
C GLU A 26 9.30 10.28 9.35
N TYR A 27 9.96 9.29 9.94
CA TYR A 27 11.40 9.12 9.84
C TYR A 27 11.85 8.80 8.41
N LEU A 28 11.21 7.86 7.72
CA LEU A 28 11.56 7.50 6.33
C LEU A 28 11.20 8.59 5.32
N GLN A 29 10.14 9.37 5.56
CA GLN A 29 9.78 10.51 4.70
C GLN A 29 10.90 11.55 4.62
N LYS A 30 11.71 11.68 5.67
CA LYS A 30 12.88 12.59 5.71
C LYS A 30 14.10 12.04 4.97
N LYS A 31 14.16 10.74 4.66
CA LYS A 31 15.32 10.09 4.03
C LYS A 31 15.41 10.24 2.50
N GLY A 32 14.35 10.68 1.81
CA GLY A 32 14.44 10.97 0.38
C GLY A 32 13.10 11.17 -0.34
N TYR A 33 13.16 11.75 -1.54
CA TYR A 33 11.99 12.05 -2.38
C TYR A 33 11.16 10.80 -2.72
N PHE A 34 11.83 9.67 -2.97
CA PHE A 34 11.16 8.40 -3.26
C PHE A 34 10.25 7.94 -2.13
N PHE A 35 10.77 7.87 -0.89
CA PHE A 35 9.99 7.46 0.28
C PHE A 35 8.87 8.46 0.57
N ARG A 36 9.13 9.76 0.46
CA ARG A 36 8.08 10.77 0.61
C ARG A 36 6.94 10.56 -0.39
N LYS A 37 7.25 10.28 -1.66
CA LYS A 37 6.23 10.01 -2.68
C LYS A 37 5.52 8.67 -2.46
N LEU A 38 6.25 7.65 -2.02
CA LEU A 38 5.70 6.35 -1.66
C LEU A 38 4.70 6.44 -0.51
N PHE A 39 5.05 7.13 0.57
CA PHE A 39 4.21 7.27 1.75
C PHE A 39 3.01 8.22 1.53
N ASN A 40 3.08 9.16 0.59
CA ASN A 40 1.99 10.11 0.34
C ASN A 40 1.04 9.71 -0.79
N CYS A 41 1.38 8.72 -1.62
CA CYS A 41 0.57 8.33 -2.78
C CYS A 41 -0.05 6.94 -2.59
N PRO A 42 -1.37 6.82 -2.31
CA PRO A 42 -2.03 5.54 -2.07
C PRO A 42 -1.89 4.57 -3.23
N PHE A 43 -1.85 5.09 -4.46
CA PHE A 43 -1.59 4.33 -5.67
C PHE A 43 -0.18 3.72 -5.66
N CYS A 44 0.85 4.52 -5.33
CA CYS A 44 2.22 4.01 -5.22
C CYS A 44 2.33 2.97 -4.10
N GLN A 45 1.70 3.20 -2.94
CA GLN A 45 1.69 2.24 -1.85
C GLN A 45 1.11 0.89 -2.31
N GLY A 46 -0.05 0.92 -2.98
CA GLY A 46 -0.69 -0.29 -3.52
C GLY A 46 0.15 -1.01 -4.57
N PHE A 47 0.82 -0.26 -5.46
CA PHE A 47 1.73 -0.82 -6.47
C PHE A 47 2.90 -1.57 -5.84
N TRP A 48 3.61 -0.91 -4.92
CA TRP A 48 4.81 -1.47 -4.29
C TRP A 48 4.48 -2.61 -3.32
N CYS A 49 3.37 -2.51 -2.58
CA CYS A 49 2.89 -3.63 -1.76
C CYS A 49 2.53 -4.84 -2.63
N GLY A 50 1.83 -4.61 -3.75
CA GLY A 50 1.44 -5.69 -4.66
C GLY A 50 2.63 -6.37 -5.30
N LEU A 51 3.61 -5.61 -5.79
CA LEU A 51 4.86 -6.17 -6.29
C LEU A 51 5.61 -6.95 -5.20
N GLY A 52 5.68 -6.42 -3.97
CA GLY A 52 6.32 -7.12 -2.86
C GLY A 52 5.68 -8.48 -2.56
N VAL A 53 4.34 -8.53 -2.55
CA VAL A 53 3.60 -9.79 -2.37
C VAL A 53 3.80 -10.71 -3.57
N PHE A 54 3.75 -10.19 -4.78
CA PHE A 54 3.95 -10.98 -6.00
C PHE A 54 5.33 -11.65 -6.01
N PHE A 55 6.40 -10.92 -5.69
CA PHE A 55 7.75 -11.47 -5.61
C PHE A 55 7.97 -12.45 -4.46
N PHE A 56 7.14 -12.38 -3.40
CA PHE A 56 7.20 -13.35 -2.32
C PHE A 56 6.64 -14.72 -2.73
N TYR A 57 5.57 -14.74 -3.54
CA TYR A 57 4.90 -15.99 -3.95
C TYR A 57 5.38 -16.55 -5.29
N HIS A 58 5.91 -15.72 -6.19
CA HIS A 58 6.32 -16.13 -7.53
C HIS A 58 7.83 -16.00 -7.70
N PRO A 59 8.50 -16.99 -8.32
CA PRO A 59 9.92 -16.91 -8.61
C PRO A 59 10.21 -15.75 -9.57
N VAL A 60 11.29 -15.03 -9.30
CA VAL A 60 11.70 -13.88 -10.12
C VAL A 60 12.39 -14.39 -11.40
N THR A 61 11.62 -14.49 -12.48
CA THR A 61 12.13 -14.84 -13.80
C THR A 61 12.18 -13.60 -14.70
N PHE A 62 13.35 -13.31 -15.26
CA PHE A 62 13.56 -12.15 -16.14
C PHE A 62 13.20 -12.46 -17.60
N THR A 63 11.92 -12.72 -17.87
CA THR A 63 11.39 -12.80 -19.24
C THR A 63 10.46 -11.62 -19.51
N TRP A 64 10.30 -11.24 -20.78
CA TRP A 64 9.38 -10.17 -21.15
C TRP A 64 7.94 -10.42 -20.67
N GLN A 65 7.50 -11.68 -20.75
CA GLN A 65 6.17 -12.08 -20.33
C GLN A 65 6.00 -12.00 -18.80
N SER A 66 7.03 -12.37 -18.04
CA SER A 66 7.06 -12.17 -16.59
C SER A 66 6.98 -10.68 -16.24
N LEU A 67 7.72 -9.82 -16.94
CA LEU A 67 7.73 -8.39 -16.65
C LEU A 67 6.35 -7.73 -16.89
N LEU A 68 5.66 -8.11 -17.97
CA LEU A 68 4.27 -7.70 -18.22
C LEU A 68 3.32 -8.20 -17.11
N THR A 69 3.53 -9.42 -16.62
CA THR A 69 2.74 -9.99 -15.53
C THR A 69 2.97 -9.23 -14.22
N TRP A 70 4.21 -8.86 -13.92
CA TRP A 70 4.56 -8.08 -12.73
C TRP A 70 3.92 -6.69 -12.76
N LEU A 71 4.06 -6.00 -13.90
CA LEU A 71 3.48 -4.67 -14.08
C LEU A 71 1.96 -4.72 -13.98
N SER A 72 1.31 -5.62 -14.71
CA SER A 72 -0.15 -5.74 -14.69
C SER A 72 -0.67 -6.05 -13.27
N PHE A 73 -0.03 -6.96 -12.54
CA PHE A 73 -0.40 -7.25 -11.16
C PHE A 73 -0.20 -6.03 -10.24
N GLY A 74 0.94 -5.36 -10.35
CA GLY A 74 1.23 -4.14 -9.60
C GLY A 74 0.23 -3.02 -9.90
N PHE A 75 -0.18 -2.85 -11.16
CA PHE A 75 -1.18 -1.83 -11.52
C PHE A 75 -2.57 -2.18 -10.96
N VAL A 76 -2.98 -3.45 -11.00
CA VAL A 76 -4.24 -3.89 -10.40
C VAL A 76 -4.24 -3.66 -8.89
N SER A 77 -3.15 -3.99 -8.20
CA SER A 77 -3.02 -3.73 -6.76
C SER A 77 -2.97 -2.23 -6.43
N ALA A 78 -2.37 -1.42 -7.30
CA ALA A 78 -2.33 0.04 -7.17
C ALA A 78 -3.73 0.66 -7.24
N TYR A 79 -4.54 0.26 -8.23
CA TYR A 79 -5.92 0.71 -8.36
C TYR A 79 -6.78 0.27 -7.18
N LEU A 80 -6.65 -0.98 -6.74
CA LEU A 80 -7.34 -1.48 -5.55
C LEU A 80 -6.92 -0.73 -4.29
N GLY A 81 -5.62 -0.46 -4.12
CA GLY A 81 -5.10 0.32 -3.00
C GLY A 81 -5.63 1.76 -2.99
N LEU A 82 -5.71 2.40 -4.15
CA LEU A 82 -6.30 3.73 -4.30
C LEU A 82 -7.80 3.73 -3.98
N ALA A 83 -8.57 2.79 -4.56
CA ALA A 83 -10.00 2.66 -4.29
C ALA A 83 -10.26 2.41 -2.80
N ALA A 84 -9.49 1.51 -2.19
CA ALA A 84 -9.57 1.23 -0.76
C ALA A 84 -9.24 2.47 0.06
N ALA A 85 -8.20 3.24 -0.27
CA ALA A 85 -7.89 4.49 0.43
C ALA A 85 -9.03 5.49 0.32
N VAL A 86 -9.59 5.73 -0.88
CA VAL A 86 -10.70 6.67 -1.07
C VAL A 86 -11.95 6.27 -0.29
N ILE A 87 -12.22 4.97 -0.14
CA ILE A 87 -13.40 4.47 0.57
C ILE A 87 -13.18 4.38 2.09
N LEU A 88 -12.01 3.89 2.52
CA LEU A 88 -11.72 3.63 3.94
C LEU A 88 -11.29 4.89 4.67
N HIS A 89 -10.54 5.80 4.05
CA HIS A 89 -10.06 7.01 4.70
C HIS A 89 -11.18 7.89 5.29
N PRO A 90 -12.31 8.16 4.60
CA PRO A 90 -13.42 8.88 5.23
C PRO A 90 -14.10 8.07 6.33
N LEU A 91 -14.11 6.73 6.23
CA LEU A 91 -14.72 5.85 7.23
C LEU A 91 -13.89 5.82 8.52
N ILE A 92 -12.57 5.75 8.39
CA ILE A 92 -11.61 5.81 9.51
C ILE A 92 -11.71 7.17 10.19
N GLN A 93 -11.69 8.27 9.44
CA GLN A 93 -11.84 9.61 10.02
C GLN A 93 -13.17 9.79 10.75
N LYS A 94 -14.26 9.21 10.24
CA LYS A 94 -15.55 9.24 10.91
C LYS A 94 -15.52 8.44 12.21
N TYR A 95 -14.97 7.22 12.19
CA TYR A 95 -14.84 6.39 13.37
C TYR A 95 -13.94 7.02 14.44
N GLU A 96 -12.83 7.64 14.04
CA GLU A 96 -11.92 8.36 14.94
C GLU A 96 -12.60 9.54 15.63
N ARG A 97 -13.40 10.32 14.88
CA ARG A 97 -14.17 11.45 15.44
C ARG A 97 -15.19 10.98 16.48
N ASP A 98 -15.88 9.88 16.20
CA ASP A 98 -16.89 9.33 17.11
C ASP A 98 -16.28 8.61 18.32
N SER A 99 -15.06 8.08 18.19
CA SER A 99 -14.37 7.31 19.25
C SER A 99 -13.56 8.17 20.23
N GLY A 100 -13.44 9.48 20.00
CA GLY A 100 -12.72 10.39 20.89
C GLY A 100 -11.21 10.12 21.04
N MET A 101 -10.61 9.32 20.15
CA MET A 101 -9.17 9.04 20.14
C MET A 101 -8.47 9.92 19.10
N PRO A 102 -7.74 10.97 19.50
CA PRO A 102 -7.06 11.84 18.54
C PRO A 102 -5.78 11.14 18.05
N LEU A 103 -5.69 10.89 16.75
CA LEU A 103 -4.49 10.38 16.08
C LEU A 103 -3.94 11.42 15.08
N GLN A 104 -3.88 12.68 15.51
CA GLN A 104 -3.18 13.75 14.78
C GLN A 104 -1.68 13.62 14.87
#